data_AF-A0AAU3VTR6-F1
#
_entry.id   AF-A0AAU3VTR6-F1
#
_cell.length_a   1.000
_cell.length_b   1.000
_cell.length_c   1.000
_cell.angle_alpha   90.00
_cell.angle_beta   90.00
_cell.angle_gamma   90.00
#
_symmetry.space_group_name_H-M   'P 1'
#
loop_
_entity.id
_entity.type
_entity.pdbx_description
1 polymer ?
#
loop_
_entity_poly.entity_id
_entity_poly.type
_entity_poly.pdbx_seq_one_letter_code
_entity_poly.pdbx_strand_id
1 'polypeptide(L)'
;MLKPPSMGKYLTLDSVVFACGNALAMGVLSALKDVLFPDAVGMMLDRLAEVDGVVVAEAHSVVPELTCPDCTTVSRRVHSRYGRRLAEYPVGGRRVVVRLEVRRFFCDAADCGCRTFVEQVEGLTTR
;
A
#
# COMPACT_ATOMS: atom_id res chain seq x y z
N MET A 1 9.62 -7.74 -11.22
CA MET A 1 8.50 -8.02 -12.14
C MET A 1 7.39 -8.64 -11.30
N LEU A 2 6.41 -7.85 -10.85
CA LEU A 2 5.25 -8.39 -10.14
C LEU A 2 4.40 -9.15 -11.17
N LYS A 3 4.17 -10.43 -10.91
CA LYS A 3 3.37 -11.31 -11.76
C LYS A 3 1.93 -10.75 -11.80
N PRO A 4 1.32 -10.57 -12.98
CA PRO A 4 -0.07 -10.10 -13.03
C PRO A 4 -0.97 -11.14 -12.33
N PRO A 5 -1.86 -10.70 -11.41
CA PRO A 5 -2.80 -11.60 -10.75
C PRO A 5 -3.72 -12.27 -11.78
N SER A 6 -3.99 -13.56 -11.56
CA SER A 6 -4.86 -14.37 -12.41
C SER A 6 -6.29 -13.83 -12.45
N MET A 7 -6.84 -13.82 -13.65
CA MET A 7 -8.06 -13.17 -14.14
C MET A 7 -9.39 -13.76 -13.58
N GLY A 8 -9.52 -13.86 -12.26
CA GLY A 8 -10.68 -14.45 -11.58
C GLY A 8 -11.50 -13.42 -10.81
N LYS A 9 -12.61 -12.96 -11.41
CA LYS A 9 -13.72 -12.21 -10.78
C LYS A 9 -13.34 -10.90 -10.07
N TYR A 10 -12.89 -9.92 -10.84
CA TYR A 10 -12.90 -8.53 -10.37
C TYR A 10 -14.34 -8.01 -10.33
N LEU A 11 -14.79 -7.54 -9.16
CA LEU A 11 -15.93 -6.63 -9.08
C LEU A 11 -15.62 -5.46 -10.02
N THR A 12 -16.53 -5.15 -10.95
CA THR A 12 -16.32 -4.07 -11.91
C THR A 12 -16.15 -2.74 -11.16
N LEU A 13 -15.06 -2.02 -11.43
CA LEU A 13 -14.79 -0.69 -10.84
C LEU A 13 -15.92 0.31 -11.09
N ASP A 14 -16.75 0.08 -12.11
CA ASP A 14 -17.96 0.84 -12.41
C ASP A 14 -18.96 0.86 -11.24
N SER A 15 -18.98 -0.20 -10.41
CA SER A 15 -19.82 -0.26 -9.20
C SER A 15 -19.17 0.44 -7.99
N VAL A 16 -17.88 0.75 -8.07
CA VAL A 16 -17.05 1.23 -6.96
C VAL A 16 -16.89 2.75 -7.01
N VAL A 17 -16.75 3.32 -8.21
CA VAL A 17 -16.52 4.77 -8.41
C VAL A 17 -17.83 5.56 -8.44
N PHE A 18 -18.94 4.96 -8.90
CA PHE A 18 -20.24 5.66 -9.04
C PHE A 18 -21.02 5.87 -7.73
N ALA A 19 -20.53 5.32 -6.61
CA ALA A 19 -21.21 5.39 -5.31
C ALA A 19 -20.54 6.33 -4.29
N CYS A 20 -19.68 7.27 -4.74
CA CYS A 20 -19.12 8.28 -3.84
C CYS A 20 -20.06 9.48 -3.67
N GLY A 21 -21.23 9.19 -3.09
CA GLY A 21 -22.23 10.13 -2.61
C GLY A 21 -22.75 9.65 -1.26
N ASN A 22 -21.91 9.78 -0.23
CA ASN A 22 -22.15 9.51 1.19
C ASN A 22 -22.43 8.05 1.63
N ALA A 23 -21.73 7.64 2.70
CA ALA A 23 -21.90 6.43 3.53
C ALA A 23 -21.46 5.04 2.99
N LEU A 24 -21.30 4.82 1.68
CA LEU A 24 -20.83 3.53 1.13
C LEU A 24 -19.29 3.39 1.01
N ALA A 25 -18.54 4.43 1.38
CA ALA A 25 -17.11 4.54 1.07
C ALA A 25 -16.20 3.51 1.78
N MET A 26 -16.50 3.14 3.03
CA MET A 26 -15.60 2.27 3.81
C MET A 26 -15.54 0.83 3.30
N GLY A 27 -16.68 0.24 2.90
CA GLY A 27 -16.72 -1.14 2.37
C GLY A 27 -16.12 -1.27 0.97
N VAL A 28 -16.17 -0.18 0.20
CA VAL A 28 -15.51 -0.05 -1.11
C VAL A 28 -13.99 -0.06 -0.97
N LEU A 29 -13.43 0.67 0.01
CA LEU A 29 -11.99 0.75 0.21
C LEU A 29 -11.39 -0.60 0.66
N SER A 30 -12.09 -1.34 1.53
CA SER A 30 -11.63 -2.66 1.97
C SER A 30 -11.63 -3.68 0.83
N ALA A 31 -12.71 -3.75 0.04
CA ALA A 31 -12.78 -4.67 -1.10
C ALA A 31 -11.74 -4.34 -2.17
N LEU A 32 -11.49 -3.04 -2.41
CA LEU A 32 -10.48 -2.63 -3.37
C LEU A 32 -9.05 -2.84 -2.85
N LYS A 33 -8.80 -2.71 -1.55
CA LYS A 33 -7.51 -3.08 -0.95
C LYS A 33 -7.15 -4.53 -1.25
N ASP A 34 -8.10 -5.46 -1.19
CA ASP A 34 -7.84 -6.87 -1.49
C ASP A 34 -7.62 -7.13 -3.00
N VAL A 35 -8.22 -6.30 -3.85
CA VAL A 35 -8.00 -6.33 -5.31
C VAL A 35 -6.63 -5.79 -5.69
N LEU A 36 -6.20 -4.67 -5.09
CA LEU A 36 -4.93 -4.01 -5.40
C LEU A 36 -3.75 -4.69 -4.70
N PHE A 37 -3.96 -5.14 -3.46
CA PHE A 37 -2.93 -5.61 -2.54
C PHE A 37 -3.37 -6.91 -1.84
N PRO A 38 -3.59 -8.01 -2.59
CA PRO A 38 -4.14 -9.25 -2.03
C PRO A 38 -3.26 -9.81 -0.91
N ASP A 39 -1.94 -9.77 -1.09
CA ASP A 39 -0.97 -10.35 -0.16
C ASP A 39 -0.40 -9.35 0.85
N ALA A 40 -0.76 -8.07 0.75
CA ALA A 40 -0.18 -7.03 1.61
C ALA A 40 -0.92 -6.93 2.94
N VAL A 41 -0.37 -7.60 3.96
CA VAL A 41 -0.89 -7.59 5.32
C VAL A 41 -0.76 -6.20 5.94
N GLY A 42 -1.82 -5.77 6.63
CA GLY A 42 -1.82 -4.47 7.34
C GLY A 42 -1.75 -3.26 6.41
N MET A 43 -2.14 -3.40 5.14
CA MET A 43 -2.32 -2.28 4.23
C MET A 43 -3.73 -1.70 4.36
N MET A 44 -3.81 -0.37 4.43
CA MET A 44 -5.04 0.39 4.44
C MET A 44 -5.08 1.32 3.22
N LEU A 45 -6.24 1.37 2.57
CA LEU A 45 -6.51 2.31 1.49
C LEU A 45 -7.21 3.55 2.09
N ASP A 46 -6.56 4.70 1.98
CA ASP A 46 -7.00 5.95 2.58
C ASP A 46 -7.98 6.70 1.70
N ARG A 47 -7.67 6.73 0.40
CA ARG A 47 -8.39 7.56 -0.56
C ARG A 47 -8.32 6.96 -1.95
N LEU A 48 -9.41 7.16 -2.69
CA LEU A 48 -9.47 7.01 -4.12
C LEU A 48 -9.87 8.34 -4.74
N ALA A 49 -9.13 8.77 -5.75
CA ALA A 49 -9.46 9.94 -6.55
C ALA A 49 -9.25 9.63 -8.02
N GLU A 50 -10.11 10.15 -8.88
CA GLU A 50 -9.86 10.13 -10.33
C GLU A 50 -9.28 11.46 -10.76
N VAL A 51 -8.12 11.42 -11.43
CA VAL A 51 -7.42 12.60 -11.94
C VAL A 51 -7.01 12.29 -13.38
N ASP A 52 -7.49 13.11 -14.33
CA ASP A 52 -7.20 12.98 -15.77
C ASP A 52 -7.41 11.55 -16.32
N GLY A 53 -8.49 10.88 -15.87
CA GLY A 53 -8.85 9.52 -16.29
C GLY A 53 -8.05 8.40 -15.61
N VAL A 54 -7.16 8.73 -14.68
CA VAL A 54 -6.38 7.79 -13.87
C VAL A 54 -6.92 7.75 -12.46
N VAL A 55 -7.18 6.55 -11.95
CA VAL A 55 -7.55 6.37 -10.54
C VAL A 55 -6.28 6.38 -9.69
N VAL A 56 -6.19 7.29 -8.74
CA VAL A 56 -5.12 7.38 -7.75
C VAL A 56 -5.61 6.77 -6.44
N ALA A 57 -4.94 5.70 -6.03
CA ALA A 57 -5.15 5.00 -4.77
C ALA A 57 -4.06 5.41 -3.76
N GLU A 58 -4.43 6.16 -2.73
CA GLU A 58 -3.54 6.51 -1.63
C GLU A 58 -3.67 5.46 -0.52
N ALA A 59 -2.55 4.91 -0.08
CA ALA A 59 -2.52 3.82 0.88
C ALA A 59 -1.34 3.93 1.85
N HIS A 60 -1.46 3.33 3.03
CA HIS A 60 -0.38 3.22 4.02
C HIS A 60 -0.43 1.88 4.77
N SER A 61 0.68 1.54 5.43
CA SER A 61 0.74 0.39 6.33
C SER A 61 0.33 0.78 7.75
N VAL A 62 -0.59 0.03 8.34
CA VAL A 62 -1.00 0.13 9.76
C VAL A 62 -0.21 -0.81 10.67
N VAL A 63 0.77 -1.54 10.14
CA VAL A 63 1.63 -2.42 10.95
C VAL A 63 2.43 -1.53 11.93
N PRO A 64 2.34 -1.73 13.25
CA PRO A 64 2.88 -0.78 14.23
C PRO A 64 4.40 -0.89 14.42
N GLU A 65 4.97 -2.04 14.08
CA GLU A 65 6.37 -2.36 14.31
C GLU A 65 6.95 -3.19 13.18
N LEU A 66 8.25 -3.03 12.93
CA LEU A 66 8.97 -3.80 11.94
C LEU A 66 10.30 -4.27 12.49
N THR A 67 10.76 -5.37 11.92
CA THR A 67 12.03 -5.98 12.27
C THR A 67 13.14 -5.37 11.41
N CYS A 68 14.23 -4.91 12.05
CA CYS A 68 15.42 -4.46 11.33
C CYS A 68 15.95 -5.62 10.46
N PRO A 69 16.14 -5.41 9.15
CA PRO A 69 16.58 -6.49 8.25
C PRO A 69 18.01 -6.96 8.53
N ASP A 70 18.83 -6.13 9.18
CA ASP A 70 20.26 -6.41 9.37
C ASP A 70 20.54 -7.06 10.74
N CYS A 71 19.75 -6.77 11.79
CA CYS A 71 19.99 -7.30 13.15
C CYS A 71 18.77 -7.91 13.84
N THR A 72 17.65 -8.04 13.12
CA THR A 72 16.38 -8.63 13.59
C THR A 72 15.74 -7.98 14.83
N THR A 73 16.23 -6.82 15.27
CA THR A 73 15.62 -6.08 16.37
C THR A 73 14.30 -5.44 15.94
N VAL A 74 13.26 -5.63 16.74
CA VAL A 74 11.94 -4.99 16.54
C VAL A 74 12.04 -3.49 16.78
N SER A 75 11.50 -2.69 15.87
CA SER A 75 11.43 -1.24 15.96
C SER A 75 10.02 -0.72 15.76
N ARG A 76 9.66 0.25 16.59
CA ARG A 76 8.40 1.02 16.54
C ARG A 76 8.64 2.49 16.20
N ARG A 77 9.88 2.96 16.27
CA ARG A 77 10.24 4.37 16.18
C ARG A 77 10.41 4.77 14.72
N VAL A 78 9.46 5.56 14.22
CA VAL A 78 9.51 6.11 12.86
C VAL A 78 10.43 7.32 12.82
N HIS A 79 11.45 7.28 11.95
CA HIS A 79 12.33 8.40 11.62
C HIS A 79 11.64 9.38 10.66
N SER A 80 11.05 8.88 9.57
CA SER A 80 10.44 9.72 8.53
C SER A 80 9.37 8.96 7.76
N ARG A 81 8.47 9.70 7.10
CA ARG A 81 7.46 9.18 6.17
C ARG A 81 7.65 9.85 4.81
N TYR A 82 7.44 9.13 3.72
CA TYR A 82 7.48 9.70 2.38
C TYR A 82 6.57 8.93 1.42
N GLY A 83 6.05 9.61 0.41
CA GLY A 83 5.22 8.98 -0.63
C GLY A 83 6.06 8.28 -1.70
N ARG A 84 5.67 7.07 -2.08
CA ARG A 84 6.22 6.31 -3.21
C ARG A 84 5.09 6.00 -4.19
N ARG A 85 5.25 6.43 -5.45
CA ARG A 85 4.40 5.98 -6.55
C ARG A 85 4.81 4.56 -6.93
N LEU A 86 3.90 3.61 -6.83
CA LEU A 86 4.08 2.26 -7.36
C LEU A 86 3.67 2.21 -8.84
N ALA A 87 3.95 1.09 -9.48
CA ALA A 87 3.61 0.87 -10.88
C ALA A 87 2.10 1.04 -11.14
N GLU A 88 1.75 1.29 -12.40
CA GLU A 88 0.37 1.34 -12.84
C GLU A 88 -0.23 -0.07 -12.89
N TYR A 89 -1.41 -0.24 -12.28
CA TYR A 89 -2.17 -1.48 -12.29
C TYR A 89 -3.38 -1.32 -13.23
N PRO A 90 -3.50 -2.17 -14.26
CA PRO A 90 -4.73 -2.25 -15.03
C PRO A 90 -5.76 -3.03 -14.20
N VAL A 91 -6.79 -2.35 -13.70
CA VAL A 91 -7.89 -2.97 -12.96
C VAL A 91 -9.18 -2.67 -13.70
N GLY A 92 -9.92 -3.69 -14.11
CA GLY A 92 -11.23 -3.52 -14.75
C GLY A 92 -11.24 -2.57 -15.97
N GLY A 93 -10.14 -2.49 -16.73
CA GLY A 93 -10.00 -1.58 -17.88
C GLY A 93 -9.61 -0.14 -17.54
N ARG A 94 -9.40 0.18 -16.26
CA ARG A 94 -8.95 1.50 -15.78
C ARG A 94 -7.47 1.47 -15.42
N ARG A 95 -6.80 2.60 -15.60
CA ARG A 95 -5.44 2.83 -15.11
C ARG A 95 -5.51 3.22 -13.64
N VAL A 96 -4.91 2.41 -12.77
CA VAL A 96 -4.80 2.71 -11.34
C VAL A 96 -3.34 2.98 -10.99
N VAL A 97 -3.07 4.12 -10.36
CA VAL A 97 -1.77 4.46 -9.78
C VAL A 97 -1.87 4.35 -8.27
N VAL A 98 -0.99 3.58 -7.66
CA VAL A 98 -0.90 3.49 -6.19
C VAL A 98 0.15 4.48 -5.69
N ARG A 99 -0.23 5.32 -4.74
CA ARG A 99 0.67 6.18 -3.96
C ARG A 99 0.72 5.63 -2.54
N LEU A 100 1.83 4.99 -2.21
CA LEU A 100 2.07 4.39 -0.92
C LEU A 100 2.82 5.36 0.00
N GLU A 101 2.28 5.65 1.18
CA GLU A 101 3.10 6.22 2.26
C GLU A 101 4.03 5.13 2.82
N VAL A 102 5.33 5.39 2.75
CA VAL A 102 6.39 4.51 3.22
C VAL A 102 7.09 5.14 4.42
N ARG A 103 7.26 4.36 5.48
CA ARG A 103 7.90 4.74 6.73
C ARG A 103 9.35 4.25 6.76
N ARG A 104 10.23 5.10 7.27
CA ARG A 104 11.60 4.74 7.66
C ARG A 104 11.63 4.61 9.17
N PHE A 105 12.14 3.50 9.68
CA PHE A 105 12.28 3.21 11.11
C PHE A 105 13.71 3.42 11.57
N PHE A 106 13.89 3.77 12.84
CA PHE A 106 15.18 3.69 13.53
C PHE A 106 15.48 2.26 13.94
N CYS A 107 16.75 1.85 13.97
CA CYS A 107 17.16 0.67 14.72
C CYS A 107 17.84 1.12 16.01
N ASP A 108 17.28 0.74 17.15
CA ASP A 108 17.80 1.14 18.46
C ASP A 108 18.83 0.12 19.03
N ALA A 109 19.15 -0.94 18.29
CA ALA A 109 20.20 -1.89 18.68
C ALA A 109 21.60 -1.25 18.58
N ALA A 110 22.33 -1.26 19.70
CA ALA A 110 23.63 -0.58 19.84
C ALA A 110 24.70 -1.08 18.85
N ASP A 111 24.74 -2.39 18.61
CA ASP A 111 25.75 -3.02 17.75
C ASP A 111 25.32 -3.10 16.27
N CYS A 112 24.14 -2.56 15.94
CA CYS A 112 23.66 -2.57 14.58
C CYS A 112 24.21 -1.38 13.79
N GLY A 113 24.97 -1.65 12.73
CA GLY A 113 25.43 -0.60 11.80
C GLY A 113 24.29 0.09 11.05
N CYS A 114 23.13 -0.55 10.96
CA CYS A 114 21.94 -0.04 10.28
C CYS A 114 21.13 0.88 11.18
N ARG A 115 21.49 2.17 11.24
CA ARG A 115 20.80 3.16 12.09
C ARG A 115 19.33 3.40 11.72
N THR A 116 19.01 3.26 10.44
CA THR A 116 17.64 3.37 9.93
C THR A 116 17.40 2.39 8.82
N PHE A 117 16.17 1.89 8.69
CA PHE A 117 15.75 1.03 7.60
C PHE A 117 14.37 1.44 7.08
N VAL A 118 14.11 1.17 5.80
CA VAL A 118 12.84 1.50 5.15
C VAL A 118 11.92 0.30 5.27
N GLU A 119 10.66 0.54 5.62
CA GLU A 119 9.67 -0.54 5.67
C GLU A 119 9.53 -1.25 4.33
N GLN A 120 9.38 -2.56 4.40
CA GLN A 120 9.05 -3.38 3.24
C GLN A 120 7.62 -3.87 3.41
N VAL A 121 6.74 -3.43 2.51
CA VAL A 121 5.40 -3.98 2.35
C VAL A 121 5.48 -5.11 1.33
N GLU A 122 5.16 -6.32 1.78
CA GLU A 122 5.14 -7.51 0.96
C GLU A 122 4.24 -7.32 -0.28
N GLY A 123 4.73 -7.75 -1.44
CA GLY A 123 4.04 -7.58 -2.72
C GLY A 123 4.10 -6.16 -3.33
N LEU A 124 4.53 -5.13 -2.58
CA LEU A 124 4.50 -3.73 -3.04
C LEU A 124 5.84 -3.03 -3.08
N THR A 125 6.75 -3.37 -2.18
CA THR A 125 8.08 -2.76 -2.13
C THR A 125 9.16 -3.83 -2.01
N THR A 126 10.26 -3.61 -2.71
CA THR A 126 11.51 -4.35 -2.52
C THR A 126 12.63 -3.34 -2.27
N ARG A 127 13.66 -3.78 -1.53
CA ARG A 127 14.91 -3.03 -1.27
C ARG A 127 15.72 -2.89 -2.55
#